data_AF-A0AAE9E4U2-F1
#
_entry.id   AF-A0AAE9E4U2-F1
#
_cell.length_a   1.000
_cell.length_b   1.000
_cell.length_c   1.000
_cell.angle_alpha   90.00
_cell.angle_beta   90.00
_cell.angle_gamma   90.00
#
_symmetry.space_group_name_H-M   'P 1'
#
loop_
_entity.id
_entity.type
_entity.pdbx_description
1 polymer ?
#
loop_
_entity_poly.entity_id
_entity_poly.type
_entity_poly.pdbx_seq_one_letter_code
_entity_poly.pdbx_strand_id
1 'polypeptide(L)'
;MFYEVQETVRFLSSFMYGKIPRSRVKSFCGHLSCLLIEAIDEKQAVERFDLIVFADGQSDETIVQAARRAYVHLTELQECMNNELIIEISGGRVRALTPDELWSFHRRLDKFFTLPVEQKNQAHTER
;
A
#
# COMPACT_ATOMS: atom_id res chain seq x y z
N MET A 1 -9.92 -4.89 7.09
CA MET A 1 -8.83 -4.64 6.12
C MET A 1 -7.48 -4.31 6.81
N PHE A 2 -7.23 -4.81 8.02
CA PHE A 2 -6.01 -4.48 8.76
C PHE A 2 -4.76 -5.15 8.16
N TYR A 3 -4.87 -6.42 7.81
CA TYR A 3 -3.77 -7.17 7.19
C TYR A 3 -3.37 -6.59 5.85
N GLU A 4 -4.35 -6.15 5.07
CA GLU A 4 -4.16 -5.55 3.75
C GLU A 4 -3.41 -4.21 3.86
N VAL A 5 -3.72 -3.38 4.87
CA VAL A 5 -2.95 -2.16 5.16
C VAL A 5 -1.50 -2.49 5.51
N GLN A 6 -1.26 -3.53 6.31
CA GLN A 6 0.11 -3.93 6.67
C GLN A 6 0.91 -4.42 5.44
N GLU A 7 0.28 -5.17 4.54
CA GLU A 7 0.90 -5.60 3.29
C GLU A 7 1.19 -4.42 2.35
N THR A 8 0.26 -3.46 2.23
CA THR A 8 0.49 -2.23 1.46
C THR A 8 1.69 -1.45 1.98
N VAL A 9 1.75 -1.23 3.30
CA VAL A 9 2.85 -0.48 3.92
C VAL A 9 4.18 -1.22 3.78
N ARG A 10 4.17 -2.56 3.91
CA ARG A 10 5.35 -3.40 3.69
C ARG A 10 5.83 -3.31 2.24
N PHE A 11 4.92 -3.41 1.27
CA PHE A 11 5.21 -3.26 -0.14
C PHE A 11 5.87 -1.90 -0.43
N LEU A 12 5.27 -0.81 0.04
CA LEU A 12 5.82 0.54 -0.13
C LEU A 12 7.22 0.69 0.50
N SER A 13 7.43 0.12 1.68
CA SER A 13 8.72 0.18 2.37
C SER A 13 9.86 -0.47 1.57
N SER A 14 9.56 -1.45 0.72
CA SER A 14 10.55 -2.18 -0.08
C SER A 14 11.27 -1.26 -1.08
N PHE A 15 10.60 -0.22 -1.57
CA PHE A 15 11.17 0.79 -2.47
C PHE A 15 12.10 1.77 -1.76
N MET A 16 11.94 1.92 -0.43
CA MET A 16 12.65 2.92 0.36
C MET A 16 13.92 2.37 1.00
N TYR A 17 13.96 1.07 1.30
CA TYR A 17 15.13 0.46 1.93
C TYR A 17 16.36 0.55 1.02
N GLY A 18 17.48 1.00 1.61
CA GLY A 18 18.73 1.24 0.88
C GLY A 18 18.87 2.66 0.31
N LYS A 19 17.77 3.41 0.21
CA LYS A 19 17.75 4.83 -0.21
C LYS A 19 17.50 5.77 0.97
N ILE A 20 16.55 5.41 1.83
CA ILE A 20 16.16 6.20 3.02
C ILE A 20 16.62 5.47 4.29
N PRO A 21 17.09 6.20 5.33
CA PRO A 21 17.47 5.60 6.61
C PRO A 21 16.37 4.74 7.22
N ARG A 22 16.75 3.54 7.69
CA ARG A 22 15.83 2.54 8.22
C ARG A 22 14.90 3.06 9.33
N SER A 23 15.38 3.97 10.18
CA SER A 23 14.56 4.59 11.23
C SER A 23 13.42 5.43 10.65
N ARG A 24 13.70 6.23 9.61
CA ARG A 24 12.70 7.05 8.91
C ARG A 24 11.71 6.19 8.15
N VAL A 25 12.16 5.13 7.49
CA VAL A 25 11.27 4.16 6.82
C VAL A 25 10.31 3.51 7.82
N LYS A 26 10.81 3.04 8.98
CA LYS A 26 9.95 2.47 10.03
C LYS A 26 8.93 3.49 10.55
N SER A 27 9.35 4.74 10.76
CA SER A 27 8.47 5.82 11.19
C SER A 27 7.37 6.10 10.17
N PHE A 28 7.75 6.20 8.89
CA PHE A 28 6.83 6.36 7.77
C PHE A 28 5.80 5.24 7.73
N CYS A 29 6.24 3.98 7.82
CA CYS A 29 5.35 2.83 7.85
C CYS A 29 4.34 2.90 9.00
N GLY A 30 4.80 3.24 10.21
CA GLY A 30 3.91 3.38 11.36
C GLY A 30 2.84 4.45 11.16
N HIS A 31 3.24 5.63 10.68
CA HIS A 31 2.31 6.72 10.42
C HIS A 31 1.33 6.40 9.29
N LEU A 32 1.82 5.82 8.19
CA LEU A 32 0.98 5.45 7.06
C LEU A 32 -0.06 4.38 7.44
N SER A 33 0.34 3.36 8.20
CA SER A 33 -0.60 2.34 8.69
C SER A 33 -1.74 2.95 9.49
N CYS A 34 -1.45 3.86 10.44
CA CYS A 34 -2.49 4.51 11.23
C CYS A 34 -3.42 5.35 10.37
N LEU A 35 -2.87 6.19 9.48
CA LEU A 35 -3.66 7.07 8.62
C LEU A 35 -4.55 6.27 7.64
N LEU A 36 -4.06 5.14 7.12
CA LEU A 36 -4.86 4.29 6.24
C LEU A 36 -5.99 3.59 7.00
N ILE A 37 -5.76 3.13 8.23
CA ILE A 37 -6.80 2.54 9.06
C ILE A 37 -7.89 3.58 9.36
N GLU A 38 -7.50 4.79 9.77
CA GLU A 38 -8.43 5.90 10.01
C GLU A 38 -9.22 6.23 8.75
N ALA A 39 -8.56 6.40 7.60
CA ALA A 39 -9.22 6.75 6.34
C ALA A 39 -10.16 5.65 5.81
N ILE A 40 -9.84 4.37 6.03
CA ILE A 40 -10.71 3.25 5.66
C ILE A 40 -11.91 3.17 6.61
N ASP A 41 -11.67 3.33 7.90
CA ASP A 41 -12.73 3.27 8.92
C ASP A 41 -13.71 4.43 8.76
N GLU A 42 -13.24 5.67 8.53
CA GLU A 42 -14.10 6.82 8.25
C GLU A 42 -14.99 6.61 7.02
N LYS A 43 -14.49 5.87 6.03
CA LYS A 43 -15.21 5.63 4.80
C LYS A 43 -16.21 4.47 4.87
N GLN A 44 -16.39 3.79 6.03
CA GLN A 44 -17.28 2.67 6.46
C GLN A 44 -18.02 1.79 5.40
N ALA A 45 -18.42 2.32 4.25
CA ALA A 45 -19.20 1.73 3.18
C ALA A 45 -18.39 1.28 1.94
N VAL A 46 -17.07 1.44 1.88
CA VAL A 46 -16.29 1.06 0.68
C VAL A 46 -15.71 -0.34 0.80
N GLU A 47 -16.12 -1.24 -0.09
CA GLU A 47 -15.50 -2.57 -0.27
C GLU A 47 -14.04 -2.49 -0.76
N ARG A 48 -13.63 -1.29 -1.19
CA ARG A 48 -12.35 -1.01 -1.81
C ARG A 48 -11.87 0.41 -1.50
N PHE A 49 -10.59 0.55 -1.19
CA PHE A 49 -9.89 1.81 -0.96
C PHE A 49 -8.74 1.92 -1.95
N ASP A 50 -8.73 2.98 -2.75
CA ASP A 50 -7.65 3.26 -3.69
C ASP A 50 -6.70 4.29 -3.07
N LEU A 51 -5.41 3.95 -3.06
CA LEU A 51 -4.32 4.78 -2.56
C LEU A 51 -3.44 5.23 -3.73
N ILE A 52 -3.41 6.54 -3.98
CA ILE A 52 -2.61 7.15 -5.06
C ILE A 52 -1.23 7.51 -4.54
N VAL A 53 -0.19 6.98 -5.20
CA VAL A 53 1.23 7.16 -4.82
C VAL A 53 2.01 7.66 -6.04
N PHE A 54 2.19 8.98 -6.10
CA PHE A 54 2.89 9.70 -7.18
C PHE A 54 2.34 9.46 -8.60
N ALA A 55 1.09 9.01 -8.77
CA ALA A 55 0.48 8.86 -10.09
C ALA A 55 0.04 10.22 -10.65
N ASP A 56 0.34 10.50 -11.92
CA ASP A 56 0.11 11.80 -12.58
C ASP A 56 0.67 13.00 -11.79
N GLY A 57 1.76 12.80 -11.05
CA GLY A 57 2.36 13.82 -10.18
C GLY A 57 1.56 14.15 -8.91
N GLN A 58 0.52 13.37 -8.60
CA GLN A 58 -0.30 13.51 -7.41
C GLN A 58 -0.05 12.38 -6.41
N SER A 59 -0.27 12.65 -5.13
CA SER A 59 -0.23 11.64 -4.07
C SER A 59 -1.33 11.94 -3.07
N ASP A 60 -1.92 10.89 -2.52
CA ASP A 60 -2.93 11.06 -1.49
C ASP A 60 -2.36 11.75 -0.25
N GLU A 61 -3.23 12.50 0.43
CA GLU A 61 -2.88 13.23 1.65
C GLU A 61 -2.32 12.29 2.74
N THR A 62 -2.75 11.03 2.78
CA THR A 62 -2.23 10.02 3.71
C THR A 62 -0.73 9.76 3.50
N ILE A 63 -0.27 9.69 2.25
CA ILE A 63 1.15 9.56 1.89
C ILE A 63 1.91 10.83 2.28
N VAL A 64 1.36 11.99 1.94
CA VAL A 64 1.98 13.29 2.21
C VAL A 64 2.15 13.52 3.72
N GLN A 65 1.12 13.22 4.50
CA GLN A 65 1.15 13.35 5.96
C GLN A 65 2.09 12.33 6.60
N ALA A 66 2.09 11.07 6.14
CA ALA A 66 3.02 10.06 6.64
C ALA A 66 4.49 10.45 6.38
N ALA A 67 4.79 10.96 5.18
CA ALA A 67 6.11 11.45 4.82
C ALA A 67 6.56 12.61 5.72
N ARG A 68 5.68 13.59 5.90
CA ARG A 68 5.92 14.76 6.75
C ARG A 68 6.19 14.38 8.19
N ARG A 69 5.38 13.48 8.77
CA ARG A 69 5.55 12.99 10.16
C ARG A 69 6.83 12.16 10.34
N ALA A 70 7.27 11.48 9.30
CA ALA A 70 8.49 10.68 9.31
C ALA A 70 9.77 11.46 8.95
N TYR A 71 9.66 12.78 8.69
CA TYR A 71 10.77 13.61 8.18
C TYR A 71 11.43 13.02 6.93
N VAL A 72 10.59 12.55 5.99
CA VAL A 72 10.99 12.08 4.67
C VAL A 72 10.52 13.10 3.65
N HIS A 73 11.44 13.59 2.82
CA HIS A 73 11.08 14.54 1.77
C HIS A 73 10.28 13.84 0.67
N LEU A 74 9.24 14.51 0.16
CA LEU A 74 8.41 13.95 -0.92
C LEU A 74 9.23 13.66 -2.18
N THR A 75 10.25 14.46 -2.47
CA THR A 75 11.18 14.21 -3.59
C THR A 75 11.99 12.93 -3.38
N GLU A 76 12.51 12.67 -2.18
CA GLU A 76 13.20 11.41 -1.86
C GLU A 76 12.25 10.21 -2.03
N LEU A 77 11.00 10.35 -1.59
CA LEU A 77 9.96 9.33 -1.76
C LEU A 77 9.62 9.07 -3.23
N GLN A 78 9.48 10.14 -4.02
CA GLN A 78 9.18 10.04 -5.45
C GLN A 78 10.32 9.33 -6.19
N GLU A 79 11.59 9.68 -5.93
CA GLU A 79 12.77 8.99 -6.47
C GLU A 79 12.85 7.50 -6.06
N CYS A 80 12.26 7.15 -4.91
CA CYS A 80 12.12 5.76 -4.50
C CYS A 80 11.05 5.02 -5.31
N MET A 81 9.94 5.70 -5.64
CA MET A 81 8.70 5.13 -6.18
C MET A 81 8.28 5.80 -7.50
N ASN A 82 9.17 5.81 -8.49
CA ASN A 82 8.96 6.41 -9.82
C ASN A 82 7.95 5.68 -10.73
N ASN A 83 7.23 4.69 -10.22
CA ASN A 83 6.36 3.82 -11.04
C ASN A 83 4.91 4.29 -11.10
N GLU A 84 4.60 5.48 -10.56
CA GLU A 84 3.24 6.05 -10.57
C GLU A 84 2.20 5.03 -10.08
N LEU A 85 2.20 4.73 -8.78
CA LEU A 85 1.45 3.57 -8.28
C LEU A 85 0.04 3.96 -7.86
N ILE A 86 -0.94 3.15 -8.25
CA ILE A 86 -2.26 3.12 -7.63
C ILE A 86 -2.40 1.79 -6.89
N ILE A 87 -2.63 1.84 -5.58
CA ILE A 87 -2.79 0.65 -4.76
C ILE A 87 -4.27 0.47 -4.40
N GLU A 88 -4.88 -0.57 -4.93
CA GLU A 88 -6.24 -1.00 -4.60
C GLU A 88 -6.17 -1.91 -3.36
N ILE A 89 -6.80 -1.49 -2.27
CA ILE A 89 -6.93 -2.26 -1.03
C ILE A 89 -8.38 -2.71 -0.93
N SER A 90 -8.64 -4.01 -0.86
CA SER A 90 -9.99 -4.59 -0.76
C SER A 90 -9.99 -5.74 0.23
N GLY A 91 -11.17 -6.16 0.72
CA GLY A 91 -11.26 -7.28 1.67
C GLY A 91 -10.63 -8.56 1.10
N GLY A 92 -9.52 -9.01 1.69
CA GLY A 92 -8.77 -10.21 1.29
C GLY A 92 -7.82 -10.02 0.10
N ARG A 93 -7.63 -8.80 -0.43
CA ARG A 93 -6.77 -8.56 -1.60
C ARG A 93 -6.19 -7.15 -1.64
N VAL A 94 -4.90 -7.06 -1.95
CA VAL A 94 -4.20 -5.81 -2.31
C VAL A 94 -3.66 -5.94 -3.74
N ARG A 95 -3.80 -4.88 -4.54
CA ARG A 95 -3.24 -4.81 -5.89
C ARG A 95 -2.48 -3.51 -6.06
N ALA A 96 -1.28 -3.57 -6.61
CA ALA A 96 -0.57 -2.40 -7.10
C ALA A 96 -0.73 -2.36 -8.62
N LEU A 97 -1.09 -1.19 -9.15
CA LEU A 97 -1.24 -0.92 -10.57
C LEU A 97 -0.27 0.19 -10.96
N THR A 98 0.38 0.03 -12.12
CA THR A 98 1.11 1.13 -12.77
C THR A 98 0.28 1.66 -13.97
N PRO A 99 0.50 2.91 -14.43
CA PRO A 99 -0.18 3.46 -15.60
C PRO A 99 -0.05 2.58 -16.85
N ASP A 100 1.10 1.92 -17.04
CA ASP A 100 1.30 0.97 -18.15
C ASP A 100 0.36 -0.25 -18.05
N GLU A 101 0.03 -0.68 -16.84
CA GLU A 101 -0.95 -1.73 -16.57
C GLU A 101 -2.40 -1.22 -16.70
N LEU A 102 -2.66 0.06 -16.43
CA LEU A 102 -3.97 0.72 -16.63
C LEU A 102 -4.32 0.87 -18.12
N TRP A 103 -3.35 1.18 -18.99
CA TRP A 103 -3.55 1.18 -20.45
C TRP A 103 -3.63 -0.24 -21.02
N SER A 104 -2.96 -1.22 -20.39
CA SER A 104 -3.09 -2.64 -20.73
C SER A 104 -4.39 -3.28 -20.20
N PHE A 105 -5.11 -2.62 -19.30
CA PHE A 105 -6.36 -3.10 -18.71
C PHE A 105 -7.49 -3.22 -19.74
N HIS A 106 -7.41 -2.47 -20.84
CA HIS A 106 -8.31 -2.68 -22.00
C HIS A 106 -7.97 -3.94 -22.83
N ARG A 107 -6.90 -4.68 -22.52
CA ARG A 107 -6.51 -5.83 -23.35
C ARG A 107 -5.93 -7.07 -22.66
N ARG A 108 -5.71 -7.14 -21.34
CA ARG A 108 -5.17 -8.38 -20.75
C ARG A 108 -5.56 -8.57 -19.27
N LEU A 109 -6.38 -9.59 -19.04
CA LEU A 109 -6.89 -10.05 -17.75
C LEU A 109 -5.92 -10.94 -16.94
N ASP A 110 -4.62 -11.02 -17.24
CA ASP A 110 -3.82 -12.18 -16.79
C ASP A 110 -2.48 -11.89 -16.09
N LYS A 111 -2.40 -10.88 -15.21
CA LYS A 111 -1.28 -10.78 -14.26
C LYS A 111 -1.75 -10.39 -12.86
N PHE A 112 -2.44 -11.32 -12.21
CA PHE A 112 -2.72 -11.24 -10.77
C PHE A 112 -1.50 -11.74 -9.99
N PHE A 113 -0.86 -10.87 -9.21
CA PHE A 113 -0.09 -11.33 -8.05
C PHE A 113 -1.08 -11.63 -6.92
N THR A 114 -1.56 -12.87 -6.86
CA THR A 114 -2.26 -13.40 -5.70
C THR A 114 -1.19 -13.94 -4.75
N LEU A 115 -0.90 -13.23 -3.65
CA LEU A 115 -0.15 -13.84 -2.54
C LEU A 115 -1.10 -14.77 -1.79
N PRO A 116 -0.75 -16.06 -1.58
CA PRO A 116 -1.58 -16.94 -0.77
C PRO A 116 -1.49 -16.50 0.69
N VAL A 117 -2.64 -16.10 1.25
CA VAL A 117 -2.80 -15.98 2.70
C VAL A 117 -2.86 -17.42 3.24
N GLU A 118 -1.74 -17.97 3.67
CA GLU A 118 -1.72 -19.21 4.45
C GLU A 118 -2.44 -18.96 5.79
N GLN A 119 -3.73 -19.29 5.84
CA GLN A 119 -4.41 -19.52 7.11
C GLN A 119 -3.89 -20.83 7.71
N LYS A 120 -2.86 -20.74 8.56
CA LYS A 120 -2.55 -21.81 9.51
C LYS A 120 -3.52 -21.69 10.69
N ASN A 121 -4.66 -22.36 10.59
CA ASN A 121 -5.35 -22.89 11.77
C ASN A 121 -5.36 -24.41 11.65
N GLN A 122 -4.35 -25.02 12.29
CA GLN A 122 -4.30 -26.46 12.52
C GLN A 122 -5.44 -26.86 13.46
N ALA A 123 -6.36 -27.64 12.91
CA ALA A 123 -6.89 -28.91 13.40
C ALA A 123 -7.00 -29.18 14.92
N HIS A 124 -8.23 -29.62 15.26
CA HIS A 124 -8.58 -30.70 16.19
C HIS A 124 -8.22 -30.56 17.69
N THR A 125 -9.26 -30.60 18.52
CA THR A 125 -9.51 -31.80 19.35
C THR A 125 -11.00 -31.88 19.65
N GLU A 126 -11.67 -32.87 19.08
CA GLU A 126 -12.96 -33.37 19.53
C GLU A 126 -12.77 -34.07 20.88
N ARG A 127 -13.65 -33.80 21.83
CA ARG A 127 -14.07 -34.75 22.87
C ARG A 127 -15.55 -34.52 23.17
#